data_AF-A0A7W0WUA4-F1
#
_entry.id   AF-A0A7W0WUA4-F1
#
_cell.length_a   1.000
_cell.length_b   1.000
_cell.length_c   1.000
_cell.angle_alpha   90.00
_cell.angle_beta   90.00
_cell.angle_gamma   90.00
#
_symmetry.space_group_name_H-M   'P 1'
#
loop_
_entity.id
_entity.type
_entity.pdbx_description
1 polymer ?
#
loop_
_entity_poly.entity_id
_entity_poly.type
_entity_poly.pdbx_seq_one_letter_code
_entity_poly.pdbx_strand_id
1 'polypeptide(L)'
;MRKLALLTLFVAACSSGDGDDKPPIDARIDAPAGVMCTGAVYDPCTANTQCTSMNCRLFMGDGIQVCTQTCTAGTACPMAGSTAVTCNNMGVCKPPAANNCTRAVTTL
;
A
#
# COMPACT_ATOMS: atom_id res chain seq x y z
N MET A 1 55.11 5.49 15.87
CA MET A 1 54.47 5.39 14.54
C MET A 1 53.13 4.67 14.71
N ARG A 2 52.02 5.41 14.56
CA ARG A 2 50.64 4.97 14.87
C ARG A 2 50.15 3.93 13.85
N LYS A 3 49.79 2.74 14.31
CA LYS A 3 48.97 1.78 13.55
C LYS A 3 47.50 2.16 13.78
N LEU A 4 46.84 2.78 12.79
CA LEU A 4 45.38 2.93 12.80
C LEU A 4 44.79 1.61 12.30
N ALA A 5 44.18 0.85 13.20
CA ALA A 5 43.33 -0.28 12.86
C ALA A 5 41.95 0.28 12.47
N LEU A 6 41.52 0.03 11.23
CA LEU A 6 40.14 0.19 10.80
C LEU A 6 39.28 -0.86 11.51
N LEU A 7 38.40 -0.41 12.41
CA LEU A 7 37.36 -1.24 13.01
C LEU A 7 36.09 -1.09 12.16
N THR A 8 35.85 -2.01 11.24
CA THR A 8 34.58 -2.12 10.50
C THR A 8 33.52 -2.71 11.40
N LEU A 9 32.64 -1.85 11.91
CA LEU A 9 31.49 -2.25 12.71
C LEU A 9 30.38 -2.76 11.76
N PHE A 10 30.32 -4.06 11.57
CA PHE A 10 29.16 -4.75 11.00
C PHE A 10 28.05 -4.78 12.06
N VAL A 11 27.01 -3.96 11.89
CA VAL A 11 25.78 -4.07 12.67
C VAL A 11 24.85 -5.04 11.94
N ALA A 12 24.91 -6.30 12.34
CA ALA A 12 23.88 -7.29 12.05
C ALA A 12 22.66 -7.03 12.95
N ALA A 13 21.48 -7.22 12.36
CA ALA A 13 20.16 -6.94 12.91
C ALA A 13 19.89 -7.57 14.29
N CYS A 14 19.13 -6.82 15.11
CA CYS A 14 18.23 -7.41 16.08
C CYS A 14 16.86 -6.71 15.99
N SER A 15 15.85 -7.57 15.89
CA SER A 15 14.42 -7.34 15.96
C SER A 15 14.01 -6.62 17.26
N SER A 16 13.13 -5.62 17.13
CA SER A 16 12.20 -5.22 18.19
C SER A 16 10.83 -5.03 17.54
N GLY A 17 9.98 -6.06 17.71
CA GLY A 17 8.55 -5.88 17.58
C GLY A 17 8.03 -5.19 18.82
N ASP A 18 7.50 -3.99 18.65
CA ASP A 18 6.61 -3.34 19.61
C ASP A 18 5.26 -3.23 18.93
N GLY A 19 4.25 -3.79 19.60
CA GLY A 19 2.94 -4.06 19.05
C GLY A 19 2.17 -2.81 18.66
N ASP A 20 1.64 -2.83 17.44
CA ASP A 20 0.45 -2.08 17.09
C ASP A 20 -0.62 -3.11 16.72
N ASP A 21 -1.66 -3.20 17.55
CA ASP A 21 -2.95 -3.79 17.24
C ASP A 21 -3.48 -3.22 15.92
N LYS A 22 -3.05 -3.78 14.80
CA LYS A 22 -3.60 -3.46 13.50
C LYS A 22 -4.96 -4.18 13.43
N PRO A 23 -6.07 -3.45 13.19
CA PRO A 23 -7.42 -4.00 13.29
C PRO A 23 -7.59 -5.24 12.41
N PRO A 24 -8.50 -6.17 12.79
CA PRO A 24 -8.64 -7.48 12.18
C PRO A 24 -8.72 -7.37 10.65
N ILE A 25 -7.88 -8.18 10.03
CA ILE A 25 -7.50 -8.12 8.62
C ILE A 25 -8.55 -8.81 7.72
N ASP A 26 -9.83 -8.68 8.07
CA ASP A 26 -10.93 -9.38 7.41
C ASP A 26 -11.63 -8.55 6.33
N ALA A 27 -11.07 -7.40 5.96
CA ALA A 27 -11.52 -6.63 4.80
C ALA A 27 -10.62 -6.84 3.56
N ARG A 28 -9.85 -7.92 3.49
CA ARG A 28 -8.97 -8.20 2.34
C ARG A 28 -9.80 -8.52 1.11
N ILE A 29 -9.88 -7.54 0.20
CA ILE A 29 -10.62 -7.69 -1.04
C ILE A 29 -9.81 -8.56 -2.01
N ASP A 30 -10.30 -9.80 -2.23
CA ASP A 30 -10.16 -10.78 -3.34
C ASP A 30 -8.86 -10.89 -4.19
N ALA A 31 -7.82 -10.11 -3.95
CA ALA A 31 -6.52 -10.38 -4.54
C ALA A 31 -5.90 -11.58 -3.81
N PRO A 32 -5.44 -12.63 -4.52
CA PRO A 32 -4.75 -13.74 -3.87
C PRO A 32 -3.57 -13.17 -3.08
N ALA A 33 -3.50 -13.51 -1.80
CA ALA A 33 -2.34 -13.16 -0.97
C ALA A 33 -1.07 -13.65 -1.68
N GLY A 34 -0.09 -12.78 -1.88
CA GLY A 34 1.20 -13.14 -2.49
C GLY A 34 1.33 -12.89 -4.00
N VAL A 35 0.35 -12.27 -4.66
CA VAL A 35 0.52 -11.75 -6.03
C VAL A 35 1.23 -10.40 -6.00
N MET A 36 2.11 -10.16 -6.97
CA MET A 36 2.81 -8.87 -7.11
C MET A 36 1.83 -7.74 -7.45
N CYS A 37 1.96 -6.61 -6.76
CA CYS A 37 1.18 -5.42 -7.12
C CYS A 37 1.54 -4.93 -8.52
N THR A 38 0.53 -4.55 -9.28
CA THR A 38 0.63 -4.11 -10.67
C THR A 38 0.56 -2.59 -10.81
N GLY A 39 0.18 -1.90 -9.73
CA GLY A 39 -0.16 -0.48 -9.73
C GLY A 39 -1.60 -0.22 -10.15
N ALA A 40 -2.43 -1.26 -10.21
CA ALA A 40 -3.85 -1.16 -10.51
C ALA A 40 -4.60 -0.41 -9.39
N VAL A 41 -5.81 0.05 -9.72
CA VAL A 41 -6.67 0.71 -8.75
C VAL A 41 -6.95 -0.25 -7.58
N TYR A 42 -6.80 0.27 -6.36
CA TYR A 42 -6.87 -0.40 -5.06
C TYR A 42 -5.63 -1.18 -4.61
N ASP A 43 -4.58 -1.24 -5.42
CA ASP A 43 -3.27 -1.75 -4.99
C ASP A 43 -2.70 -0.86 -3.86
N PRO A 44 -2.13 -1.42 -2.78
CA PRO A 44 -1.37 -0.66 -1.81
C PRO A 44 -0.19 0.05 -2.47
N CYS A 45 0.05 1.29 -2.04
CA CYS A 45 1.10 2.13 -2.57
C CYS A 45 1.68 3.05 -1.49
N THR A 46 2.89 3.53 -1.72
CA THR A 46 3.57 4.55 -0.91
C THR A 46 3.95 5.79 -1.71
N ALA A 47 3.89 5.73 -3.05
CA ALA A 47 4.21 6.83 -3.95
C ALA A 47 3.34 6.82 -5.20
N ASN A 48 3.12 7.97 -5.83
CA ASN A 48 2.29 8.10 -7.03
C ASN A 48 2.81 7.28 -8.22
N THR A 49 4.12 7.20 -8.40
CA THR A 49 4.79 6.45 -9.48
C THR A 49 4.54 4.94 -9.44
N GLN A 50 3.97 4.45 -8.34
CA GLN A 50 3.63 3.06 -8.13
C GLN A 50 2.28 2.68 -8.72
N CYS A 51 1.50 3.67 -9.13
CA CYS A 51 0.14 3.50 -9.64
C CYS A 51 0.09 3.83 -11.12
N THR A 52 -0.61 3.03 -11.91
CA THR A 52 -0.87 3.32 -13.33
C THR A 52 -1.60 4.66 -13.50
N SER A 53 -2.43 5.02 -12.52
CA SER A 53 -3.14 6.31 -12.47
C SER A 53 -2.27 7.49 -12.02
N MET A 54 -1.01 7.25 -11.62
CA MET A 54 -0.15 8.24 -10.96
C MET A 54 -0.79 8.87 -9.71
N ASN A 55 -1.72 8.17 -9.08
CA ASN A 55 -2.53 8.68 -7.97
C ASN A 55 -2.56 7.68 -6.82
N CYS A 56 -1.59 7.81 -5.93
CA CYS A 56 -1.50 7.07 -4.67
C CYS A 56 -2.07 7.94 -3.56
N ARG A 57 -3.12 7.49 -2.88
CA ARG A 57 -3.83 8.33 -1.91
C ARG A 57 -3.98 7.65 -0.56
N LEU A 58 -3.64 8.41 0.49
CA LEU A 58 -3.90 8.06 1.87
C LEU A 58 -5.32 8.47 2.26
N PHE A 59 -6.11 7.50 2.71
CA PHE A 59 -7.42 7.70 3.32
C PHE A 59 -7.26 7.62 4.83
N MET A 60 -6.92 8.75 5.46
CA MET A 60 -6.56 8.82 6.88
C MET A 60 -7.64 8.27 7.82
N GLY A 61 -8.93 8.43 7.47
CA GLY A 61 -10.04 7.92 8.28
C GLY A 61 -10.09 6.41 8.41
N ASP A 62 -9.41 5.68 7.54
CA ASP A 62 -9.45 4.21 7.46
C ASP A 62 -8.04 3.60 7.54
N GLY A 63 -7.00 4.44 7.62
CA GLY A 63 -5.61 3.99 7.70
C GLY A 63 -5.11 3.24 6.47
N ILE A 64 -5.72 3.43 5.29
CA ILE A 64 -5.31 2.76 4.05
C ILE A 64 -4.70 3.75 3.06
N GLN A 65 -3.65 3.31 2.35
CA GLN A 65 -3.04 4.05 1.26
C GLN A 65 -3.01 3.18 0.01
N VAL A 66 -3.74 3.61 -1.02
CA VAL A 66 -3.96 2.79 -2.23
C VAL A 66 -3.89 3.63 -3.49
N CYS A 67 -3.58 2.96 -4.60
CA CYS A 67 -3.77 3.49 -5.93
C CYS A 67 -5.25 3.76 -6.14
N THR A 68 -5.60 4.97 -6.54
CA THR A 68 -7.00 5.36 -6.79
C THR A 68 -7.11 6.00 -8.16
N GLN A 69 -8.34 6.18 -8.62
CA GLN A 69 -8.67 7.03 -9.76
C GLN A 69 -9.69 8.09 -9.34
N THR A 70 -9.86 9.09 -10.19
CA THR A 70 -10.97 10.02 -10.10
C THR A 70 -12.28 9.33 -10.49
N CYS A 71 -13.37 9.80 -9.93
CA CYS A 71 -14.71 9.34 -10.23
C CYS A 71 -15.69 10.52 -10.24
N THR A 72 -16.73 10.38 -11.05
CA THR A 72 -17.79 11.38 -11.24
C THR A 72 -19.11 10.66 -11.44
N ALA A 73 -20.22 11.40 -11.57
CA ALA A 73 -21.51 10.82 -11.94
C ALA A 73 -21.47 10.02 -13.26
N GLY A 74 -20.53 10.32 -14.16
CA GLY A 74 -20.33 9.60 -15.43
C GLY A 74 -19.19 8.58 -15.40
N THR A 75 -18.45 8.45 -14.29
CA THR A 75 -17.30 7.54 -14.18
C THR A 75 -17.38 6.81 -12.86
N ALA A 76 -17.94 5.60 -12.91
CA ALA A 76 -18.07 4.74 -11.75
C ALA A 76 -16.69 4.22 -11.30
N CYS A 77 -16.60 3.93 -10.00
CA CYS A 77 -15.43 3.26 -9.45
C CYS A 77 -15.43 1.78 -9.87
N PRO A 78 -14.27 1.24 -10.29
CA PRO A 78 -14.13 -0.20 -10.52
C PRO A 78 -14.54 -0.97 -9.25
N MET A 79 -15.08 -2.17 -9.41
CA MET A 79 -15.24 -3.05 -8.27
C MET A 79 -13.86 -3.41 -7.72
N ALA A 80 -13.76 -3.48 -6.40
CA ALA A 80 -12.64 -4.11 -5.75
C ALA A 80 -13.08 -5.56 -5.54
N GLY A 81 -12.58 -6.51 -6.34
CA GLY A 81 -13.04 -7.90 -6.27
C GLY A 81 -14.55 -8.01 -6.49
N SER A 82 -15.23 -8.62 -5.52
CA SER A 82 -16.70 -8.71 -5.45
C SER A 82 -17.38 -7.50 -4.78
N THR A 83 -16.61 -6.54 -4.28
CA THR A 83 -17.09 -5.38 -3.52
C THR A 83 -17.27 -4.16 -4.41
N ALA A 84 -18.49 -3.61 -4.40
CA ALA A 84 -18.77 -2.33 -5.04
C ALA A 84 -18.07 -1.19 -4.28
N VAL A 85 -17.36 -0.34 -5.01
CA VAL A 85 -16.65 0.82 -4.45
C VAL A 85 -17.41 2.10 -4.79
N THR A 86 -17.50 3.00 -3.82
CA THR A 86 -18.17 4.29 -4.01
C THR A 86 -17.18 5.42 -4.28
N CYS A 87 -17.66 6.41 -5.03
CA CYS A 87 -16.96 7.67 -5.19
C CYS A 87 -17.11 8.48 -3.90
N ASN A 88 -16.01 8.87 -3.28
CA ASN A 88 -16.08 9.70 -2.08
C ASN A 88 -16.39 11.17 -2.43
N ASN A 89 -16.64 11.98 -1.40
CA ASN A 89 -16.96 13.41 -1.54
C ASN A 89 -15.81 14.26 -2.14
N MET A 90 -14.63 13.67 -2.36
CA MET A 90 -13.48 14.31 -3.01
C MET A 90 -13.31 13.85 -4.47
N GLY A 91 -14.29 13.12 -5.03
CA GLY A 91 -14.24 12.67 -6.41
C GLY A 91 -13.18 11.60 -6.67
N VAL A 92 -12.86 10.75 -5.69
CA VAL A 92 -11.97 9.60 -5.87
C VAL A 92 -12.57 8.30 -5.34
N CYS A 93 -12.14 7.19 -5.92
CA CYS A 93 -12.56 5.86 -5.51
C CYS A 93 -11.92 5.46 -4.19
N LYS A 94 -12.74 5.23 -3.17
CA LYS A 94 -12.27 4.84 -1.84
C LYS A 94 -12.76 3.42 -1.55
N PRO A 95 -11.92 2.38 -1.67
CA PRO A 95 -12.32 1.03 -1.28
C PRO A 95 -12.41 0.94 0.25
N PRO A 96 -13.16 -0.02 0.80
CA PRO A 96 -13.20 -0.24 2.26
C PRO A 96 -11.88 -0.78 2.81
N ALA A 97 -11.01 -1.32 1.95
CA ALA A 97 -9.67 -1.77 2.29
C ALA A 97 -8.75 -1.80 1.06
N ALA A 98 -7.44 -1.85 1.30
CA ALA A 98 -6.47 -2.18 0.26
C ALA A 98 -6.62 -3.64 -0.18
N ASN A 99 -6.35 -3.90 -1.45
CA ASN A 99 -6.22 -5.29 -1.88
C ASN A 99 -4.94 -5.93 -1.28
N ASN A 100 -4.84 -7.24 -1.43
CA ASN A 100 -3.83 -8.05 -0.74
C ASN A 100 -2.58 -8.37 -1.59
N CYS A 101 -2.32 -7.58 -2.65
CA CYS A 101 -1.09 -7.76 -3.41
C CYS A 101 0.13 -7.34 -2.57
N THR A 102 1.27 -7.95 -2.86
CA THR A 102 2.54 -7.66 -2.19
C THR A 102 3.43 -6.88 -3.14
N ARG A 103 4.01 -5.76 -2.70
CA ARG A 103 5.02 -5.07 -3.52
C ARG A 103 6.35 -5.82 -3.38
N ALA A 104 7.06 -6.02 -4.49
CA ALA A 104 8.45 -6.43 -4.42
C ALA A 104 9.24 -5.34 -3.69
N VAL A 105 9.78 -5.65 -2.51
CA VAL A 105 10.77 -4.79 -1.86
C VAL A 105 12.07 -5.00 -2.62
N THR A 106 12.36 -4.15 -3.61
CA THR A 106 13.69 -4.12 -4.20
C THR A 106 14.64 -3.58 -3.14
N THR A 107 15.33 -4.47 -2.43
CA THR A 107 16.45 -4.13 -1.56
C THR A 107 17.55 -3.59 -2.47
N LEU A 108 17.86 -2.30 -2.36
CA LEU A 108 19.02 -1.66 -2.99
C LEU A 108 20.26 -1.86 -2.11
#